data_AF-A0AAW7A7V2-F1
#
_entry.id   AF-A0AAW7A7V2-F1
#
_cell.length_a   1.000
_cell.length_b   1.000
_cell.length_c   1.000
_cell.angle_alpha   90.00
_cell.angle_beta   90.00
_cell.angle_gamma   90.00
#
_symmetry.space_group_name_H-M   'P 1'
#
loop_
_entity.id
_entity.type
_entity.pdbx_description
1 polymer ?
#
loop_
_entity_poly.entity_id
_entity_poly.type
_entity_poly.pdbx_seq_one_letter_code
_entity_poly.pdbx_strand_id
1 'polypeptide(L)'
;MKCVYCCNEIKEEEFARKHVPPKSFFKKGTSSQITIPACRACNNKKSSDDELVLNILSMSNLISINPQHQFHIDKMLRAVKRPQKEGFIKEVMNSTHTAITPEGSKKAFTFDESKVSGWAGINAQGLLVHEEHIEHCNYKHSTIMLNLLKVEFPEEK
;
A
#
# COMPACT_ATOMS: atom_id res chain seq x y z
N MET A 1 9.33 23.50 -4.22
CA MET A 1 9.33 22.18 -3.55
C MET A 1 8.73 21.19 -4.52
N LYS A 2 9.37 20.04 -4.75
CA LYS A 2 8.93 19.09 -5.78
C LYS A 2 8.04 18.00 -5.22
N CYS A 3 7.09 17.53 -6.02
CA CYS A 3 6.29 16.36 -5.71
C CYS A 3 7.13 15.10 -5.78
N VAL A 4 7.15 14.32 -4.70
CA VAL A 4 7.91 13.06 -4.61
C VAL A 4 7.45 12.02 -5.63
N TYR A 5 6.27 12.17 -6.24
CA TYR A 5 5.77 11.21 -7.22
C TYR A 5 5.86 11.66 -8.66
N CYS A 6 5.54 12.92 -8.98
CA CYS A 6 5.52 13.40 -10.37
C CYS A 6 6.69 14.31 -10.75
N CYS A 7 7.57 14.68 -9.81
CA CYS A 7 8.69 15.61 -9.99
C CYS A 7 8.36 17.06 -10.29
N ASN A 8 7.10 17.38 -10.53
CA ASN A 8 6.70 18.74 -10.78
C ASN A 8 6.91 19.58 -9.53
N GLU A 9 7.31 20.84 -9.73
CA GLU A 9 7.24 21.85 -8.69
C GLU A 9 5.80 21.96 -8.19
N ILE A 10 5.64 22.01 -6.88
CA ILE A 10 4.36 22.14 -6.20
C ILE A 10 4.16 23.62 -5.87
N LYS A 11 3.09 24.19 -6.39
CA LYS A 11 2.60 25.49 -5.93
C LYS A 11 1.95 25.35 -4.55
N GLU A 12 1.92 26.42 -3.78
CA GLU A 12 1.44 26.40 -2.40
C GLU A 12 -0.01 25.87 -2.29
N GLU A 13 -0.89 26.29 -3.21
CA GLU A 13 -2.29 25.86 -3.28
C GLU A 13 -2.45 24.37 -3.60
N GLU A 14 -1.46 23.77 -4.27
CA GLU A 14 -1.43 22.37 -4.70
C GLU A 14 -0.73 21.46 -3.69
N PHE A 15 -0.14 22.02 -2.62
CA PHE A 15 0.58 21.24 -1.62
C PHE A 15 -0.33 20.31 -0.83
N ALA A 16 0.12 19.07 -0.68
CA ALA A 16 -0.49 18.07 0.18
C ALA A 16 0.60 17.28 0.93
N ARG A 17 0.36 17.05 2.23
CA ARG A 17 1.16 16.12 3.03
C ARG A 17 0.64 14.70 2.80
N LYS A 18 1.31 13.93 1.94
CA LYS A 18 0.96 12.52 1.72
C LYS A 18 1.54 11.69 2.85
N HIS A 19 0.71 10.86 3.47
CA HIS A 19 1.16 9.89 4.47
C HIS A 19 1.71 8.65 3.75
N VAL A 20 2.86 8.16 4.21
CA VAL A 20 3.52 6.96 3.67
C VAL A 20 4.11 6.15 4.84
N PRO A 21 3.58 4.95 5.17
CA PRO A 21 2.39 4.31 4.60
C PRO A 21 1.11 5.15 4.76
N PRO A 22 0.02 4.83 4.04
CA PRO A 22 -1.20 5.63 4.09
C PRO A 22 -1.79 5.67 5.49
N LYS A 23 -2.31 6.84 5.90
CA LYS A 23 -2.92 7.05 7.22
C LYS A 23 -4.00 6.01 7.56
N SER A 24 -4.66 5.47 6.55
CA SER A 24 -5.69 4.43 6.67
C SER A 24 -5.19 3.11 7.27
N PHE A 25 -3.88 2.87 7.27
CA PHE A 25 -3.19 1.68 7.80
C PHE A 25 -2.86 1.79 9.28
N PHE A 26 -3.14 2.93 9.92
CA PHE A 26 -2.84 3.13 11.33
C PHE A 26 -4.13 3.31 12.14
N LYS A 27 -4.07 2.91 13.41
CA LYS A 27 -5.13 3.18 14.37
C LYS A 27 -5.27 4.70 14.54
N LYS A 28 -6.50 5.16 14.76
CA LYS A 28 -6.73 6.58 15.06
C LYS A 28 -5.93 6.97 16.31
N GLY A 29 -5.19 8.07 16.22
CA GLY A 29 -4.36 8.56 17.32
C GLY A 29 -2.90 8.09 17.28
N THR A 30 -2.49 7.26 16.30
CA THR A 30 -1.07 6.97 16.08
C THR A 30 -0.32 8.27 15.78
N SER A 31 0.69 8.59 16.61
CA SER A 31 1.61 9.70 16.44
C SER A 31 2.75 9.34 15.47
N SER A 32 3.53 10.36 15.08
CA SER A 32 4.76 10.19 14.28
C SER A 32 4.56 9.47 12.94
N GLN A 33 3.41 9.71 12.30
CA GLN A 33 3.16 9.21 10.95
C GLN A 33 4.04 9.97 9.96
N ILE A 34 4.81 9.24 9.16
CA ILE A 34 5.69 9.80 8.15
C ILE A 34 4.84 10.48 7.07
N THR A 35 5.21 11.72 6.72
CA THR A 35 4.61 12.44 5.60
C THR A 35 5.67 12.99 4.68
N ILE A 36 5.34 13.00 3.38
CA ILE A 36 6.20 13.53 2.33
C ILE A 36 5.49 14.62 1.52
N PRO A 37 6.25 15.50 0.83
CA PRO A 37 5.70 16.44 -0.13
C PRO A 37 5.04 15.75 -1.34
N ALA A 38 3.79 16.07 -1.60
CA ALA A 38 3.10 15.66 -2.82
C ALA A 38 2.18 16.78 -3.33
N CYS A 39 1.88 16.79 -4.62
CA CYS A 39 0.78 17.58 -5.14
C CYS A 39 -0.57 16.90 -4.84
N ARG A 40 -1.66 17.69 -4.72
CA ARG A 40 -3.02 17.18 -4.48
C ARG A 40 -3.44 16.12 -5.51
N ALA A 41 -3.07 16.29 -6.78
CA ALA A 41 -3.39 15.34 -7.83
C ALA A 41 -2.79 13.95 -7.56
N CYS A 42 -1.49 13.86 -7.25
CA CYS A 42 -0.84 12.60 -6.92
C CYS A 42 -1.33 12.03 -5.58
N ASN A 43 -1.61 12.88 -4.59
CA ASN A 43 -2.14 12.44 -3.29
C ASN A 43 -3.52 11.76 -3.45
N ASN A 44 -4.41 12.38 -4.23
CA ASN A 44 -5.80 11.93 -4.41
C ASN A 44 -5.90 10.70 -5.32
N LYS A 45 -5.10 10.64 -6.40
CA LYS A 45 -5.09 9.51 -7.34
C LYS A 45 -4.85 8.16 -6.64
N LYS A 46 -4.13 8.16 -5.52
CA LYS A 46 -3.72 6.95 -4.80
C LYS A 46 -4.74 6.46 -3.77
N SER A 47 -5.81 7.21 -3.50
CA SER A 47 -6.76 6.85 -2.45
C SER A 47 -7.52 5.54 -2.73
N SER A 48 -7.77 5.22 -4.01
CA SER A 48 -8.40 3.95 -4.40
C SER A 48 -7.48 2.76 -4.17
N ASP A 49 -6.20 2.94 -4.47
CA ASP A 49 -5.18 1.88 -4.35
C ASP A 49 -4.89 1.61 -2.86
N ASP A 50 -4.81 2.67 -2.04
CA ASP A 50 -4.70 2.57 -0.58
C ASP A 50 -5.86 1.76 0.02
N GLU A 51 -7.08 1.93 -0.49
CA GLU A 51 -8.26 1.17 -0.03
C GLU A 51 -8.25 -0.28 -0.55
N LEU A 52 -7.89 -0.49 -1.81
CA LEU A 52 -7.79 -1.82 -2.41
C LEU A 52 -6.79 -2.70 -1.65
N VAL A 53 -5.56 -2.21 -1.46
CA VAL A 53 -4.52 -2.97 -0.77
C VAL A 53 -4.89 -3.21 0.69
N LEU A 54 -5.46 -2.22 1.37
CA LEU A 54 -5.94 -2.40 2.74
C LEU A 54 -6.99 -3.51 2.83
N ASN A 55 -7.96 -3.57 1.90
CA ASN A 55 -8.97 -4.62 1.89
C ASN A 55 -8.34 -6.00 1.63
N ILE A 56 -7.43 -6.11 0.66
CA ILE A 56 -6.70 -7.36 0.37
C ILE A 56 -5.97 -7.86 1.62
N LEU A 57 -5.20 -6.99 2.27
CA LEU A 57 -4.47 -7.34 3.49
C LEU A 57 -5.42 -7.71 4.63
N SER A 58 -6.54 -6.98 4.80
CA SER A 58 -7.53 -7.24 5.86
C SER A 58 -8.25 -8.59 5.70
N MET A 59 -8.26 -9.17 4.50
CA MET A 59 -8.80 -10.51 4.24
C MET A 59 -7.77 -11.63 4.47
N SER A 60 -6.50 -11.28 4.74
CA SER A 60 -5.46 -12.25 5.05
C SER A 60 -5.61 -12.83 6.46
N ASN A 61 -5.35 -14.13 6.60
CA ASN A 61 -5.29 -14.79 7.92
C ASN A 61 -4.22 -14.16 8.83
N LEU A 62 -3.17 -13.53 8.27
CA LEU A 62 -2.12 -12.85 9.03
C LEU A 62 -2.63 -11.63 9.81
N ILE A 63 -3.70 -11.00 9.34
CA ILE A 63 -4.34 -9.90 10.07
C ILE A 63 -5.18 -10.45 11.22
N SER A 64 -5.88 -11.56 11.00
CA SER A 64 -6.77 -12.18 11.98
C SER A 64 -6.05 -12.73 13.22
N ILE A 65 -4.76 -13.11 13.12
CA ILE A 65 -4.00 -13.66 14.25
C ILE A 65 -3.63 -12.63 15.32
N ASN A 66 -3.63 -11.33 15.00
CA ASN A 66 -3.25 -10.28 15.95
C ASN A 66 -4.49 -9.42 16.29
N PRO A 67 -5.02 -9.51 17.53
CA PRO A 67 -6.19 -8.73 17.96
C PRO A 67 -6.04 -7.22 17.80
N GLN A 68 -4.81 -6.69 17.79
CA GLN A 68 -4.56 -5.25 17.58
C GLN A 68 -4.95 -4.78 16.18
N HIS A 69 -5.08 -5.69 15.21
CA HIS A 69 -5.44 -5.39 13.83
C HIS A 69 -6.94 -5.50 13.54
N GLN A 70 -7.79 -5.79 14.54
CA GLN A 70 -9.25 -5.93 14.35
C GLN A 70 -9.90 -4.68 13.71
N PHE A 71 -9.35 -3.49 13.96
CA PHE A 71 -9.86 -2.26 13.35
C PHE A 71 -9.74 -2.24 11.82
N HIS A 72 -8.78 -2.98 11.25
CA HIS A 72 -8.64 -3.15 9.80
C HIS A 72 -9.76 -4.02 9.24
N ILE A 73 -10.07 -5.13 9.92
CA ILE A 73 -11.17 -6.02 9.57
C ILE A 73 -12.50 -5.24 9.62
N ASP A 74 -12.76 -4.52 10.72
CA ASP A 74 -13.96 -3.70 10.86
C ASP A 74 -14.09 -2.65 9.75
N LYS A 75 -12.96 -2.04 9.37
CA LYS A 75 -12.92 -1.04 8.32
C LYS A 75 -13.19 -1.64 6.95
N MET A 76 -12.60 -2.79 6.64
CA MET A 76 -12.86 -3.56 5.44
C MET A 76 -14.33 -3.99 5.38
N LEU A 77 -14.88 -4.55 6.45
CA LEU A 77 -16.30 -4.95 6.53
C LEU A 77 -17.26 -3.78 6.29
N ARG A 78 -16.95 -2.59 6.84
CA ARG A 78 -17.73 -1.38 6.54
C ARG A 78 -17.58 -0.91 5.10
N ALA A 79 -16.39 -1.07 4.49
CA ALA A 79 -16.14 -0.66 3.12
C ALA A 79 -16.87 -1.56 2.12
N VAL A 80 -16.77 -2.89 2.27
CA VAL A 80 -17.40 -3.85 1.35
C VAL A 80 -18.93 -3.79 1.39
N LYS A 81 -19.54 -3.41 2.51
CA LYS A 81 -21.00 -3.22 2.61
C LYS A 81 -21.55 -2.06 1.78
N ARG A 82 -20.69 -1.21 1.22
CA ARG A 82 -21.12 -0.03 0.48
C ARG A 82 -21.44 -0.38 -0.99
N PRO A 83 -22.51 0.18 -1.60
CA PRO A 83 -22.94 -0.21 -2.96
C PRO A 83 -21.88 -0.10 -4.05
N GLN A 84 -21.02 0.91 -3.97
CA GLN A 84 -19.91 1.17 -4.90
C GLN A 84 -18.80 0.11 -4.84
N LYS A 85 -18.82 -0.79 -3.84
CA LYS A 85 -17.88 -1.92 -3.72
C LYS A 85 -18.43 -3.24 -4.25
N GLU A 86 -19.64 -3.26 -4.83
CA GLU A 86 -20.24 -4.46 -5.40
C GLU A 86 -19.34 -5.14 -6.44
N GLY A 87 -18.72 -4.36 -7.33
CA GLY A 87 -17.80 -4.90 -8.35
C GLY A 87 -16.57 -5.59 -7.73
N PHE A 88 -15.98 -4.99 -6.70
CA PHE A 88 -14.84 -5.58 -5.98
C PHE A 88 -15.23 -6.88 -5.27
N ILE A 89 -16.39 -6.92 -4.61
CA ILE A 89 -16.89 -8.14 -3.96
C ILE A 89 -17.12 -9.24 -4.99
N LYS A 90 -17.74 -8.90 -6.13
CA LYS A 90 -17.99 -9.86 -7.21
C LYS A 90 -16.67 -10.44 -7.75
N GLU A 91 -15.64 -9.62 -7.92
CA GLU A 91 -14.31 -10.06 -8.31
C GLU A 91 -13.70 -11.04 -7.30
N VAL A 92 -13.73 -10.72 -6.00
CA VAL A 92 -13.24 -11.60 -4.92
C VAL A 92 -14.01 -12.93 -4.90
N MET A 93 -15.33 -12.90 -4.98
CA MET A 93 -16.16 -14.10 -4.96
C MET A 93 -15.92 -14.99 -6.18
N ASN A 94 -15.80 -14.39 -7.37
CA ASN A 94 -15.57 -15.11 -8.62
C ASN A 94 -14.18 -15.75 -8.69
N SER A 95 -13.18 -15.18 -8.01
CA SER A 95 -11.83 -15.73 -7.96
C SER A 95 -11.56 -16.62 -6.75
N THR A 96 -12.53 -16.80 -5.86
CA THR A 96 -12.37 -17.61 -4.66
C THR A 96 -12.18 -19.07 -5.01
N HIS A 97 -11.10 -19.67 -4.51
CA HIS A 97 -10.74 -21.07 -4.73
C HIS A 97 -10.12 -21.68 -3.47
N THR A 98 -9.90 -22.99 -3.49
CA THR A 98 -9.17 -23.69 -2.43
C THR A 98 -7.69 -23.77 -2.82
N ALA A 99 -6.81 -23.23 -1.97
CA ALA A 99 -5.36 -23.37 -2.09
C ALA A 99 -4.86 -24.45 -1.13
N ILE A 100 -3.91 -25.27 -1.56
CA ILE A 100 -3.24 -26.27 -0.72
C ILE A 100 -1.96 -25.62 -0.19
N THR A 101 -1.84 -25.51 1.14
CA THR A 101 -0.64 -24.99 1.82
C THR A 101 -0.03 -26.08 2.70
N PRO A 102 1.21 -25.91 3.21
CA PRO A 102 1.80 -26.86 4.17
C PRO A 102 0.93 -27.08 5.42
N GLU A 103 0.12 -26.09 5.80
CA GLU A 103 -0.80 -26.12 6.94
C GLU A 103 -2.21 -26.66 6.59
N GLY A 104 -2.39 -27.19 5.37
CA GLY A 104 -3.65 -27.76 4.89
C GLY A 104 -4.37 -26.90 3.85
N SER A 105 -5.64 -27.21 3.59
CA SER A 105 -6.44 -26.47 2.62
C SER A 105 -6.94 -25.14 3.18
N LYS A 106 -6.80 -24.07 2.41
CA LYS A 106 -7.25 -22.71 2.76
C LYS A 106 -8.12 -22.15 1.65
N LYS A 107 -9.02 -21.21 2.00
CA LYS A 107 -9.69 -20.37 1.00
C LYS A 107 -8.77 -19.23 0.61
N ALA A 108 -8.62 -19.03 -0.70
CA ALA A 108 -7.85 -17.98 -1.31
C ALA A 108 -8.69 -17.29 -2.40
N PHE A 109 -8.28 -16.09 -2.81
CA PHE A 109 -8.85 -15.38 -3.94
C PHE A 109 -7.70 -14.78 -4.75
N THR A 110 -7.90 -14.54 -6.04
CA THR A 110 -6.89 -13.88 -6.86
C THR A 110 -7.11 -12.37 -6.84
N PHE A 111 -6.02 -11.62 -6.89
CA PHE A 111 -6.02 -10.16 -7.05
C PHE A 111 -4.93 -9.75 -8.04
N ASP A 112 -5.05 -8.54 -8.56
CA ASP A 112 -4.06 -7.95 -9.46
C ASP A 112 -2.76 -7.62 -8.69
N GLU A 113 -1.78 -8.54 -8.77
CA GLU A 113 -0.48 -8.38 -8.13
C GLU A 113 0.25 -7.12 -8.59
N SER A 114 0.08 -6.71 -9.85
CA SER A 114 0.76 -5.53 -10.39
C SER A 114 0.33 -4.25 -9.69
N LYS A 115 -0.95 -4.15 -9.30
CA LYS A 115 -1.48 -3.03 -8.51
C LYS A 115 -0.91 -3.02 -7.10
N VAL A 116 -0.84 -4.18 -6.43
CA VAL A 116 -0.29 -4.28 -5.07
C VAL A 116 1.20 -3.95 -5.05
N SER A 117 1.95 -4.52 -6.00
CA SER A 117 3.39 -4.28 -6.16
C SER A 117 3.71 -2.83 -6.54
N GLY A 118 2.93 -2.24 -7.45
CA GLY A 118 3.04 -0.82 -7.80
C GLY A 118 2.74 0.10 -6.61
N TRP A 119 1.69 -0.20 -5.83
CA TRP A 119 1.37 0.51 -4.60
C TRP A 119 2.51 0.40 -3.57
N ALA A 120 3.09 -0.79 -3.39
CA ALA A 120 4.19 -1.01 -2.47
C ALA A 120 5.43 -0.21 -2.88
N GLY A 121 5.81 -0.24 -4.17
CA GLY A 121 6.94 0.51 -4.70
C GLY A 121 6.78 2.04 -4.51
N ILE A 122 5.58 2.54 -4.73
CA ILE A 122 5.24 3.94 -4.48
C ILE A 122 5.43 4.35 -3.01
N ASN A 123 5.04 3.48 -2.07
CA ASN A 123 5.20 3.76 -0.65
C ASN A 123 6.68 3.64 -0.25
N ALA A 124 7.40 2.64 -0.76
CA ALA A 124 8.83 2.50 -0.55
C ALA A 124 9.61 3.74 -1.03
N GLN A 125 9.30 4.26 -2.23
CA GLN A 125 9.90 5.50 -2.74
C GLN A 125 9.66 6.68 -1.80
N GLY A 126 8.46 6.79 -1.23
CA GLY A 126 8.16 7.85 -0.26
C GLY A 126 9.00 7.74 1.02
N LEU A 127 9.17 6.53 1.54
CA LEU A 127 10.04 6.27 2.68
C LEU A 127 11.51 6.58 2.37
N LEU A 128 12.00 6.17 1.20
CA LEU A 128 13.39 6.43 0.79
C LEU A 128 13.70 7.92 0.65
N VAL A 129 12.74 8.74 0.20
CA VAL A 129 12.89 10.20 0.20
C VAL A 129 12.88 10.76 1.62
N HIS A 130 11.99 10.27 2.48
CA HIS A 130 11.91 10.73 3.87
C HIS A 130 13.21 10.45 4.64
N GLU A 131 13.84 9.29 4.41
CA GLU A 131 15.12 8.89 5.02
C GLU A 131 16.35 9.44 4.25
N GLU A 132 16.15 10.36 3.30
CA GLU A 132 17.23 11.02 2.54
C GLU A 132 18.13 10.08 1.70
N HIS A 133 17.71 8.83 1.48
CA HIS A 133 18.41 7.89 0.61
C HIS A 133 18.32 8.26 -0.88
N ILE A 134 17.26 8.97 -1.26
CA ILE A 134 17.08 9.51 -2.61
C ILE A 134 16.55 10.95 -2.54
N GLU A 135 17.04 11.81 -3.44
CA GLU A 135 16.83 13.27 -3.36
C GLU A 135 15.38 13.70 -3.66
N HIS A 136 14.73 13.04 -4.62
CA HIS A 136 13.33 13.25 -4.98
C HIS A 136 12.80 12.07 -5.82
N CYS A 137 11.61 12.23 -6.42
CA CYS A 137 11.09 11.33 -7.44
C CYS A 137 12.20 10.85 -8.39
N ASN A 138 12.62 9.61 -8.22
CA ASN A 138 13.57 9.00 -9.12
C ASN A 138 12.85 7.83 -9.75
N TYR A 139 12.40 8.01 -11.00
CA TYR A 139 11.70 6.95 -11.72
C TYR A 139 12.59 5.72 -11.97
N LYS A 140 13.92 5.84 -11.80
CA LYS A 140 14.83 4.68 -11.76
C LYS A 140 14.68 3.83 -10.49
N HIS A 141 14.00 4.33 -9.46
CA HIS A 141 13.69 3.61 -8.22
C HIS A 141 12.20 3.28 -8.06
N SER A 142 11.32 3.86 -8.91
CA SER A 142 9.86 3.83 -8.71
C SER A 142 9.17 2.50 -9.03
N THR A 143 9.87 1.56 -9.65
CA THR A 143 9.37 0.22 -9.98
C THR A 143 10.46 -0.75 -9.62
N ILE A 144 10.47 -1.33 -8.41
CA ILE A 144 11.01 -2.70 -8.28
C ILE A 144 12.48 -2.86 -8.78
N MET A 145 13.26 -1.79 -8.91
CA MET A 145 14.66 -1.91 -9.36
C MET A 145 15.52 -2.59 -8.28
N LEU A 146 14.96 -2.82 -7.09
CA LEU A 146 15.56 -3.65 -6.04
C LEU A 146 15.01 -5.08 -5.95
N ASN A 147 13.93 -5.50 -6.63
CA ASN A 147 13.68 -6.95 -6.73
C ASN A 147 14.66 -7.63 -7.73
N LEU A 148 15.51 -6.85 -8.41
CA LEU A 148 16.51 -7.33 -9.39
C LEU A 148 17.95 -6.90 -9.10
N LEU A 149 18.19 -5.97 -8.17
CA LEU A 149 19.54 -5.77 -7.62
C LEU A 149 19.74 -6.82 -6.54
N LYS A 150 20.42 -7.90 -6.91
CA LYS A 150 20.91 -8.96 -6.04
C LYS A 150 21.30 -8.38 -4.67
N VAL A 151 20.50 -8.66 -3.65
CA VAL A 151 20.93 -8.48 -2.26
C VAL A 151 21.93 -9.61 -2.02
N GLU A 152 23.21 -9.33 -2.26
CA GLU A 152 24.29 -10.17 -1.76
C GLU A 152 24.38 -9.88 -0.25
N PHE A 153 23.93 -10.84 0.56
CA PHE A 153 24.24 -10.83 1.97
C PHE A 153 25.76 -10.98 2.09
N PRO A 154 26.47 -10.07 2.79
CA PRO A 154 27.87 -10.30 3.08
C PRO A 154 27.97 -11.64 3.82
N GLU A 155 28.80 -12.54 3.30
CA GLU A 155 29.10 -13.79 3.99
C GLU A 155 29.57 -13.46 5.41
N GLU A 156 28.89 -14.06 6.39
CA GLU A 156 29.32 -14.01 7.78
C GLU A 156 30.75 -14.53 7.87
N LYS A 157 31.66 -13.69 8.37
CA LYS A 157 33.05 -14.07 8.69
C LYS A 157 33.10 -14.91 9.95
#